data_AF-X0TA45-F1
#
_entry.id   AF-X0TA45-F1
#
_cell.length_a   1.000
_cell.length_b   1.000
_cell.length_c   1.000
_cell.angle_alpha   90.00
_cell.angle_beta   90.00
_cell.angle_gamma   90.00
#
_symmetry.space_group_name_H-M   'P 1'
#
loop_
_entity.id
_entity.type
_entity.pdbx_description
1 polymer ?
#
loop_
_entity_poly.entity_id
_entity_poly.type
_entity_poly.pdbx_seq_one_letter_code
_entity_poly.pdbx_strand_id
1 'polypeptide(L)'
;DYVANLLGIKKISPLQGSSEKIFKFAVYVPVKHADKVSRAIFKAGAGIIGKYTETSFNISGKGTFKPTEGTNPFIGKIGEREEVEEIKIETVVAERDLDSVVQAMKSVHPYEEPAYDVYELKTKPSYGIGIFGEIDKEVEISEFSLEVKNKLRARYVRLIKSNNRKIRKVALCTGSGGSLLEQINNKDVDLYITGDIAYHTALRAKELGLNVLDIEHFDTEKFFVEALYEQLIKFGIPQNILIKSKKMESPFQIL
;
A
#
# COMPACT_ATOMS: atom_id res chain seq x y z
N ASP A 1 0.34 -10.56 -1.27
CA ASP A 1 -0.86 -11.07 -1.97
C ASP A 1 -0.61 -12.35 -2.76
N TYR A 2 0.43 -12.43 -3.60
CA TYR A 2 0.72 -13.61 -4.43
C TYR A 2 0.72 -14.94 -3.65
N VAL A 3 1.49 -15.02 -2.56
CA VAL A 3 1.58 -16.24 -1.73
C VAL A 3 0.25 -16.58 -1.08
N ALA A 4 -0.51 -15.61 -0.59
CA ALA A 4 -1.86 -15.86 -0.06
C ALA A 4 -2.77 -16.49 -1.12
N ASN A 5 -2.78 -15.93 -2.34
CA ASN A 5 -3.57 -16.47 -3.44
C ASN A 5 -3.14 -17.90 -3.81
N LEU A 6 -1.83 -18.16 -3.87
CA LEU A 6 -1.28 -19.50 -4.11
C LEU A 6 -1.77 -20.51 -3.05
N LEU A 7 -1.83 -20.07 -1.80
CA LEU A 7 -2.30 -20.88 -0.67
C LEU A 7 -3.83 -20.94 -0.54
N GLY A 8 -4.59 -20.20 -1.36
CA GLY A 8 -6.05 -20.14 -1.27
C GLY A 8 -6.56 -19.31 -0.09
N ILE A 9 -5.73 -18.43 0.46
CA ILE A 9 -6.09 -17.52 1.56
C ILE A 9 -6.75 -16.27 0.96
N LYS A 10 -8.03 -16.06 1.29
CA LYS A 10 -8.78 -14.86 0.93
C LYS A 10 -8.43 -13.73 1.88
N LYS A 11 -7.73 -12.72 1.37
CA LYS A 11 -7.30 -11.54 2.15
C LYS A 11 -8.51 -10.74 2.64
N ILE A 12 -8.54 -10.46 3.94
CA ILE A 12 -9.49 -9.56 4.60
C ILE A 12 -8.84 -8.20 4.84
N SER A 13 -7.60 -8.18 5.35
CA SER A 13 -6.87 -6.95 5.69
C SER A 13 -5.36 -7.21 5.76
N PRO A 14 -4.51 -6.16 5.77
CA PRO A 14 -3.10 -6.34 6.13
C PRO A 14 -2.94 -6.71 7.62
N LEU A 15 -1.80 -7.34 7.98
CA LEU A 15 -1.46 -7.55 9.39
C LEU A 15 -1.14 -6.22 10.05
N GLN A 16 -0.30 -5.42 9.39
CA GLN A 16 0.04 -4.07 9.75
C GLN A 16 -0.25 -3.17 8.55
N GLY A 17 -1.15 -2.19 8.72
CA GLY A 17 -1.44 -1.22 7.65
C GLY A 17 -0.23 -0.36 7.31
N SER A 18 -0.17 0.13 6.07
CA SER A 18 0.86 1.09 5.65
C SER A 18 0.89 2.31 6.60
N SER A 19 2.08 2.78 6.94
CA SER A 19 2.26 4.04 7.66
C SER A 19 2.21 5.26 6.74
N GLU A 20 2.17 5.06 5.42
CA GLU A 20 2.10 6.14 4.43
C GLU A 20 0.84 6.96 4.64
N LYS A 21 1.03 8.28 4.78
CA LYS A 21 -0.08 9.19 4.93
C LYS A 21 -0.78 9.43 3.59
N ILE A 22 -2.08 9.68 3.67
CA ILE A 22 -2.88 10.14 2.53
C ILE A 22 -3.39 11.53 2.87
N PHE A 23 -3.32 12.44 1.91
CA PHE A 23 -3.80 13.79 2.05
C PHE A 23 -4.95 14.07 1.10
N LYS A 24 -5.84 14.96 1.52
CA LYS A 24 -6.72 15.70 0.61
C LYS A 24 -5.97 16.96 0.20
N PHE A 25 -5.69 17.10 -1.08
CA PHE A 25 -5.11 18.28 -1.68
C PHE A 25 -6.24 19.12 -2.29
N ALA A 26 -6.33 20.40 -1.94
CA ALA A 26 -7.28 21.33 -2.52
C ALA A 26 -6.57 22.57 -3.05
N VAL A 27 -6.92 23.02 -4.26
CA VAL A 27 -6.36 24.22 -4.89
C VAL A 27 -7.48 25.06 -5.50
N TYR A 28 -7.31 26.38 -5.49
CA TYR A 28 -8.30 27.35 -5.97
C TYR A 28 -7.79 28.00 -7.25
N VAL A 29 -8.50 27.80 -8.35
CA VAL A 29 -7.99 28.13 -9.69
C VAL A 29 -9.04 28.92 -10.49
N PRO A 30 -8.67 29.99 -11.21
CA PRO A 30 -9.56 30.63 -12.18
C PRO A 30 -10.16 29.62 -13.15
N VAL A 31 -11.45 29.75 -13.47
CA VAL A 31 -12.21 28.79 -14.31
C VAL A 31 -11.46 28.42 -15.60
N LYS A 32 -10.82 29.40 -16.27
CA LYS A 32 -10.08 29.20 -17.53
C LYS A 32 -8.81 28.33 -17.40
N HIS A 33 -8.27 28.17 -16.20
CA HIS A 33 -7.02 27.44 -15.94
C HIS A 33 -7.23 26.13 -15.20
N ALA A 34 -8.46 25.84 -14.74
CA ALA A 34 -8.77 24.68 -13.91
C ALA A 34 -8.36 23.35 -14.56
N ASP A 35 -8.68 23.13 -15.84
CA ASP A 35 -8.31 21.90 -16.57
C ASP A 35 -6.78 21.73 -16.68
N LYS A 36 -6.05 22.81 -16.98
CA LYS A 36 -4.59 22.79 -17.06
C LYS A 36 -3.95 22.40 -15.73
N VAL A 37 -4.44 22.96 -14.63
CA VAL A 37 -3.96 22.65 -13.28
C VAL A 37 -4.30 21.21 -12.90
N SER A 38 -5.55 20.76 -13.12
CA SER A 38 -5.99 19.38 -12.85
C SER A 38 -5.11 18.34 -13.54
N ARG A 39 -4.85 18.51 -14.84
CA ARG A 39 -3.98 17.57 -15.59
C ARG A 39 -2.56 17.54 -15.05
N ALA A 40 -2.01 18.68 -14.64
CA ALA A 40 -0.66 18.75 -14.07
C ALA A 40 -0.57 17.99 -12.75
N ILE A 41 -1.53 18.18 -11.84
CA ILE A 41 -1.53 17.47 -10.55
C ILE A 41 -1.78 15.98 -10.70
N PHE A 42 -2.65 15.55 -11.64
CA PHE A 42 -2.87 14.12 -11.89
C PHE A 42 -1.65 13.44 -12.48
N LYS A 43 -0.98 14.08 -13.45
CA LYS A 43 0.28 13.58 -14.02
C LYS A 43 1.38 13.45 -12.95
N ALA A 44 1.34 14.30 -11.93
CA ALA A 44 2.27 14.27 -10.80
C ALA A 44 1.92 13.24 -9.71
N GLY A 45 0.81 12.50 -9.85
CA GLY A 45 0.43 11.40 -8.94
C GLY A 45 -0.81 11.63 -8.10
N ALA A 46 -1.48 12.80 -8.21
CA ALA A 46 -2.74 13.03 -7.51
C ALA A 46 -3.91 12.26 -8.14
N GLY A 47 -4.96 12.02 -7.35
CA GLY A 47 -6.23 11.48 -7.84
C GLY A 47 -6.21 9.99 -8.16
N ILE A 48 -5.36 9.23 -7.49
CA ILE A 48 -5.31 7.77 -7.61
C ILE A 48 -6.07 7.14 -6.43
N ILE A 49 -7.20 6.49 -6.72
CA ILE A 49 -7.99 5.74 -5.74
C ILE A 49 -8.26 4.34 -6.29
N GLY A 50 -7.58 3.34 -5.72
CA GLY A 50 -7.73 1.95 -6.16
C GLY A 50 -7.34 1.79 -7.63
N LYS A 51 -8.33 1.50 -8.50
CA LYS A 51 -8.15 1.36 -9.95
C LYS A 51 -8.54 2.59 -10.76
N TYR A 52 -8.91 3.68 -10.09
CA TYR A 52 -9.31 4.93 -10.74
C TYR A 52 -8.16 5.94 -10.64
N THR A 53 -7.93 6.65 -11.75
CA THR A 53 -6.99 7.78 -11.85
C THR A 53 -7.76 9.06 -12.15
N GLU A 54 -7.11 10.21 -12.00
CA GLU A 54 -7.71 11.53 -12.26
C GLU A 54 -8.97 11.83 -11.43
N THR A 55 -9.08 11.23 -10.23
CA THR A 55 -10.24 11.45 -9.36
C THR A 55 -10.16 12.83 -8.72
N SER A 56 -11.15 13.68 -8.92
CA SER A 56 -11.29 14.97 -8.25
C SER A 56 -12.75 15.32 -8.02
N PHE A 57 -12.98 16.25 -7.11
CA PHE A 57 -14.25 16.94 -6.95
C PHE A 57 -14.02 18.44 -7.15
N ASN A 58 -14.97 19.12 -7.79
CA ASN A 58 -14.83 20.51 -8.20
C ASN A 58 -16.01 21.33 -7.67
N ILE A 59 -15.71 22.47 -7.04
CA ILE A 59 -16.72 23.39 -6.50
C ILE A 59 -16.46 24.77 -7.08
N SER A 60 -17.45 25.35 -7.74
CA SER A 60 -17.39 26.74 -8.19
C SER A 60 -17.62 27.69 -7.01
N GLY A 61 -16.83 28.76 -6.95
CA GLY A 61 -16.93 29.78 -5.91
C GLY A 61 -16.33 31.10 -6.37
N LYS A 62 -16.23 32.03 -5.41
CA LYS A 62 -15.61 33.34 -5.61
C LYS A 62 -14.42 33.49 -4.67
N GLY A 63 -13.24 33.67 -5.24
CA GLY A 63 -12.05 34.08 -4.50
C GLY A 63 -12.00 35.60 -4.37
N THR A 64 -11.56 36.11 -3.22
CA THR A 64 -11.29 37.54 -3.07
C THR A 64 -9.91 37.77 -2.49
N PHE A 65 -9.19 38.73 -3.05
CA PHE A 65 -7.86 39.13 -2.60
C PHE A 65 -7.66 40.63 -2.82
N LYS A 66 -6.64 41.19 -2.18
CA LYS A 66 -6.27 42.60 -2.32
C LYS A 66 -4.76 42.68 -2.52
N PRO A 67 -4.26 42.87 -3.75
CA PRO A 67 -2.82 42.93 -4.01
C PRO A 67 -2.18 44.08 -3.22
N THR A 68 -1.04 43.83 -2.58
CA THR A 68 -0.27 44.83 -1.82
C THR A 68 0.86 45.40 -2.66
N GLU A 69 1.50 46.47 -2.18
CA GLU A 69 2.74 46.97 -2.80
C GLU A 69 3.78 45.85 -2.92
N GLY A 70 4.49 45.82 -4.04
CA GLY A 70 5.49 44.78 -4.34
C GLY A 70 4.93 43.49 -4.96
N THR A 71 3.61 43.35 -5.15
CA THR A 71 3.02 42.20 -5.84
C THR A 71 2.89 42.43 -7.36
N ASN A 72 2.99 41.35 -8.14
CA ASN A 72 2.70 41.37 -9.58
C ASN A 72 1.44 40.51 -9.87
N PRO A 73 0.23 41.03 -9.56
CA PRO A 73 -0.98 40.23 -9.64
C PRO A 73 -1.31 39.84 -11.08
N PHE A 74 -1.61 38.57 -11.31
CA PHE A 74 -2.09 38.09 -12.60
C PHE A 74 -3.44 38.73 -13.00
N ILE A 75 -4.28 39.05 -12.01
CA ILE A 75 -5.57 39.74 -12.15
C ILE A 75 -5.65 40.86 -11.11
N GLY A 76 -6.02 42.05 -11.55
CA GLY A 76 -6.41 43.16 -10.67
C GLY A 76 -5.37 44.27 -10.48
N LYS A 77 -5.69 45.21 -9.58
CA LYS A 77 -4.85 46.39 -9.28
C LYS A 77 -4.37 46.42 -7.83
N ILE A 78 -3.16 46.93 -7.63
CA ILE A 78 -2.58 47.15 -6.30
C ILE A 78 -3.49 48.07 -5.49
N GLY A 79 -3.81 47.66 -4.26
CA GLY A 79 -4.63 48.45 -3.33
C GLY A 79 -6.15 48.35 -3.54
N GLU A 80 -6.62 47.62 -4.55
CA GLU A 80 -8.04 47.37 -4.82
C GLU A 80 -8.42 45.91 -4.50
N ARG A 81 -9.63 45.70 -3.97
CA ARG A 81 -10.13 44.34 -3.71
C ARG A 81 -10.66 43.77 -5.02
N GLU A 82 -10.16 42.59 -5.36
CA GLU A 82 -10.61 41.83 -6.52
C GLU A 82 -11.53 40.70 -6.09
N GLU A 83 -12.44 40.33 -6.98
CA GLU A 83 -13.32 39.17 -6.87
C GLU A 83 -13.26 38.40 -8.19
N VAL A 84 -12.92 37.11 -8.12
CA VAL A 84 -12.71 36.26 -9.30
C VAL A 84 -13.51 34.98 -9.15
N GLU A 85 -14.16 34.53 -10.23
CA GLU A 85 -14.76 33.20 -10.29
C GLU A 85 -13.67 32.13 -10.35
N GLU A 86 -13.71 31.23 -9.38
CA GLU A 86 -12.71 30.18 -9.20
C GLU A 86 -13.36 28.82 -9.03
N ILE A 87 -12.61 27.78 -9.35
CA ILE A 87 -12.94 26.39 -9.05
C ILE A 87 -11.99 25.92 -7.95
N LYS A 88 -12.57 25.48 -6.84
CA LYS A 88 -11.87 24.64 -5.86
C LYS A 88 -11.79 23.23 -6.42
N ILE A 89 -10.60 22.81 -6.81
CA ILE A 89 -10.31 21.44 -7.24
C ILE A 89 -9.78 20.70 -6.02
N GLU A 90 -10.40 19.59 -5.66
CA GLU A 90 -9.95 18.77 -4.54
C GLU A 90 -9.78 17.30 -4.91
N THR A 91 -8.66 16.71 -4.49
CA THR A 91 -8.25 15.36 -4.86
C THR A 91 -7.48 14.67 -3.73
N VAL A 92 -7.23 13.37 -3.85
CA VAL A 92 -6.38 12.63 -2.91
C VAL A 92 -4.94 12.60 -3.41
N VAL A 93 -3.98 12.56 -2.50
CA VAL A 93 -2.56 12.40 -2.84
C VAL A 93 -1.86 11.58 -1.77
N ALA A 94 -0.99 10.65 -2.18
CA ALA A 94 -0.14 9.91 -1.26
C ALA A 94 1.03 10.79 -0.79
N GLU A 95 1.52 10.55 0.42
CA GLU A 95 2.64 11.31 1.00
C GLU A 95 3.85 11.41 0.08
N ARG A 96 4.24 10.31 -0.58
CA ARG A 96 5.37 10.27 -1.52
C ARG A 96 5.22 11.17 -2.75
N ASP A 97 3.98 11.49 -3.13
CA ASP A 97 3.66 12.24 -4.34
C ASP A 97 3.32 13.71 -4.04
N LEU A 98 3.14 14.07 -2.76
CA LEU A 98 2.65 15.39 -2.33
C LEU A 98 3.55 16.53 -2.84
N ASP A 99 4.86 16.44 -2.64
CA ASP A 99 5.80 17.49 -3.06
C ASP A 99 5.78 17.67 -4.58
N SER A 100 5.81 16.56 -5.33
CA SER A 100 5.71 16.56 -6.79
C SER A 100 4.42 17.21 -7.28
N VAL A 101 3.30 16.92 -6.63
CA VAL A 101 1.98 17.51 -6.93
C VAL A 101 1.97 19.00 -6.67
N VAL A 102 2.52 19.46 -5.54
CA VAL A 102 2.61 20.88 -5.20
C VAL A 102 3.46 21.63 -6.23
N GLN A 103 4.62 21.08 -6.61
CA GLN A 103 5.50 21.71 -7.61
C GLN A 103 4.84 21.74 -8.99
N ALA A 104 4.20 20.64 -9.40
CA ALA A 104 3.48 20.58 -10.68
C ALA A 104 2.36 21.63 -10.72
N MET A 105 1.56 21.73 -9.65
CA MET A 105 0.53 22.76 -9.52
C MET A 105 1.12 24.17 -9.68
N LYS A 106 2.13 24.52 -8.87
CA LYS A 106 2.77 25.85 -8.89
C LYS A 106 3.32 26.22 -10.26
N SER A 107 3.91 25.25 -10.98
CA SER A 107 4.52 25.50 -12.30
C SER A 107 3.52 25.87 -13.40
N VAL A 108 2.24 25.51 -13.26
CA VAL A 108 1.22 25.77 -14.28
C VAL A 108 0.13 26.73 -13.83
N HIS A 109 0.07 27.04 -12.53
CA HIS A 109 -0.92 27.92 -11.94
C HIS A 109 -0.73 29.37 -12.45
N PRO A 110 -1.81 30.11 -12.75
CA PRO A 110 -1.68 31.48 -13.26
C PRO A 110 -1.18 32.49 -12.21
N TYR A 111 -1.42 32.23 -10.93
CA TYR A 111 -0.98 33.10 -9.84
C TYR A 111 0.46 32.81 -9.42
N GLU A 112 1.21 33.86 -9.07
CA GLU A 112 2.57 33.78 -8.54
C GLU A 112 2.63 32.97 -7.24
N GLU A 113 1.68 33.22 -6.33
CA GLU A 113 1.50 32.44 -5.10
C GLU A 113 0.10 31.82 -5.07
N PRO A 114 -0.05 30.56 -5.53
CA PRO A 114 -1.32 29.86 -5.50
C PRO A 114 -1.73 29.50 -4.06
N ALA A 115 -2.99 29.75 -3.71
CA ALA A 115 -3.57 29.23 -2.48
C ALA A 115 -3.91 27.74 -2.64
N TYR A 116 -3.50 26.92 -1.68
CA TYR A 116 -3.85 25.51 -1.60
C TYR A 116 -3.88 25.02 -0.15
N ASP A 117 -4.64 23.96 0.09
CA ASP A 117 -4.78 23.31 1.39
C ASP A 117 -4.34 21.84 1.30
N VAL A 118 -3.75 21.34 2.39
CA VAL A 118 -3.38 19.93 2.55
C VAL A 118 -3.97 19.44 3.87
N TYR A 119 -4.92 18.51 3.79
CA TYR A 119 -5.55 17.91 4.97
C TYR A 119 -5.13 16.44 5.09
N GLU A 120 -4.53 16.05 6.22
CA GLU A 120 -4.24 14.64 6.50
C GLU A 120 -5.55 13.86 6.65
N LEU A 121 -5.73 12.83 5.82
CA LEU A 121 -6.89 11.94 5.87
C LEU A 121 -6.59 10.74 6.77
N LYS A 122 -7.39 10.59 7.82
CA LYS A 122 -7.36 9.38 8.65
C LYS A 122 -8.06 8.24 7.91
N THR A 123 -7.28 7.42 7.21
CA THR A 123 -7.78 6.25 6.48
C THR A 123 -7.35 4.95 7.17
N LYS A 124 -8.02 3.85 6.82
CA LYS A 124 -7.56 2.49 7.16
C LYS A 124 -6.97 1.87 5.88
N PRO A 125 -5.64 1.80 5.76
CA PRO A 125 -5.00 1.27 4.56
C PRO A 125 -5.45 -0.17 4.28
N SER A 126 -5.83 -0.43 3.03
CA SER A 126 -6.10 -1.79 2.54
C SER A 126 -4.83 -2.57 2.20
N TYR A 127 -3.68 -1.91 2.26
CA TYR A 127 -2.34 -2.42 1.97
C TYR A 127 -1.40 -2.18 3.15
N GLY A 128 -0.32 -2.95 3.20
CA GLY A 128 0.64 -2.94 4.29
C GLY A 128 1.41 -4.26 4.37
N ILE A 129 2.02 -4.51 5.53
CA ILE A 129 2.84 -5.71 5.78
C ILE A 129 1.93 -6.86 6.20
N GLY A 130 2.18 -8.02 5.61
CA GLY A 130 1.48 -9.27 5.89
C GLY A 130 -0.01 -9.26 5.50
N ILE A 131 -0.64 -10.41 5.66
CA ILE A 131 -2.03 -10.67 5.31
C ILE A 131 -2.73 -11.30 6.49
N PHE A 132 -3.90 -10.77 6.82
CA PHE A 132 -4.92 -11.48 7.58
C PHE A 132 -6.02 -11.89 6.61
N GLY A 133 -6.41 -13.16 6.66
CA GLY A 133 -7.41 -13.71 5.76
C GLY A 133 -8.01 -15.01 6.28
N GLU A 134 -8.82 -15.63 5.44
CA GLU A 134 -9.41 -16.92 5.73
C GLU A 134 -9.32 -17.88 4.54
N ILE A 135 -9.32 -19.18 4.85
CA ILE A 135 -9.49 -20.25 3.86
C ILE A 135 -10.95 -20.73 3.83
N ASP A 136 -11.36 -21.34 2.72
CA ASP A 136 -12.77 -21.65 2.45
C ASP A 136 -13.38 -22.69 3.38
N LYS A 137 -12.57 -23.64 3.85
CA LYS A 137 -12.99 -24.73 4.72
C LYS A 137 -12.07 -24.81 5.91
N GLU A 138 -12.66 -25.14 7.05
CA GLU A 138 -11.93 -25.43 8.26
C GLU A 138 -11.23 -26.79 8.14
N VAL A 139 -9.92 -26.83 8.36
CA VAL A 139 -9.05 -28.00 8.12
C VAL A 139 -8.13 -28.28 9.31
N GLU A 140 -7.59 -29.49 9.37
CA GLU A 140 -6.61 -29.84 10.40
C GLU A 140 -5.27 -29.11 10.16
N ILE A 141 -4.63 -28.67 11.24
CA ILE A 141 -3.39 -27.89 11.17
C ILE A 141 -2.26 -28.63 10.45
N SER A 142 -2.15 -29.95 10.65
CA SER A 142 -1.15 -30.79 10.02
C SER A 142 -1.39 -30.94 8.52
N GLU A 143 -2.65 -31.13 8.12
CA GLU A 143 -3.06 -31.23 6.71
C GLU A 143 -2.73 -29.94 5.97
N PHE A 144 -3.17 -28.79 6.52
CA PHE A 144 -2.90 -27.50 5.90
C PHE A 144 -1.40 -27.17 5.89
N SER A 145 -0.66 -27.49 6.94
CA SER A 145 0.80 -27.27 6.97
C SER A 145 1.54 -28.06 5.88
N LEU A 146 1.11 -29.29 5.60
CA LEU A 146 1.64 -30.10 4.51
C LEU A 146 1.23 -29.56 3.14
N GLU A 147 0.00 -29.09 2.98
CA GLU A 147 -0.46 -28.43 1.77
C GLU A 147 0.37 -27.17 1.46
N VAL A 148 0.61 -26.33 2.47
CA VAL A 148 1.45 -25.13 2.36
C VAL A 148 2.87 -25.52 1.96
N LYS A 149 3.48 -26.52 2.61
CA LYS A 149 4.80 -27.04 2.23
C LYS A 149 4.84 -27.41 0.75
N ASN A 150 3.85 -28.16 0.27
CA ASN A 150 3.79 -28.63 -1.12
C ASN A 150 3.59 -27.48 -2.12
N LYS A 151 2.65 -26.57 -1.85
CA LYS A 151 2.37 -25.40 -2.71
C LYS A 151 3.55 -24.45 -2.80
N LEU A 152 4.25 -24.22 -1.70
CA LEU A 152 5.47 -23.41 -1.67
C LEU A 152 6.70 -24.18 -2.17
N ARG A 153 6.58 -25.49 -2.44
CA ARG A 153 7.72 -26.36 -2.78
C ARG A 153 8.85 -26.20 -1.77
N ALA A 154 8.48 -26.12 -0.49
CA ALA A 154 9.42 -25.95 0.61
C ALA A 154 10.03 -27.29 0.98
N ARG A 155 11.34 -27.32 1.22
CA ARG A 155 12.04 -28.58 1.51
C ARG A 155 11.60 -29.16 2.87
N TYR A 156 11.42 -28.30 3.85
CA TYR A 156 10.85 -28.60 5.17
C TYR A 156 10.01 -27.42 5.67
N VAL A 157 9.26 -27.66 6.73
CA VAL A 157 8.55 -26.65 7.51
C VAL A 157 8.65 -27.02 8.99
N ARG A 158 8.63 -26.03 9.88
CA ARG A 158 8.64 -26.25 11.33
C ARG A 158 7.30 -25.78 11.89
N LEU A 159 6.53 -26.70 12.45
CA LEU A 159 5.27 -26.36 13.09
C LEU A 159 5.48 -26.11 14.59
N ILE A 160 5.29 -24.86 15.01
CA ILE A 160 5.18 -24.49 16.42
C ILE A 160 3.71 -24.64 16.80
N LYS A 161 3.37 -25.83 17.29
CA LYS A 161 2.01 -26.18 17.71
C LYS A 161 1.79 -25.77 19.16
N SER A 162 0.82 -24.89 19.37
CA SER A 162 0.46 -24.29 20.67
C SER A 162 -0.92 -24.73 21.14
N ASN A 163 -1.79 -25.14 20.20
CA ASN A 163 -3.11 -25.70 20.47
C ASN A 163 -3.52 -26.70 19.37
N ASN A 164 -4.73 -27.29 19.48
CA ASN A 164 -5.31 -28.21 18.50
C ASN A 164 -6.51 -27.62 17.74
N ARG A 165 -6.65 -26.29 17.69
CA ARG A 165 -7.71 -25.66 16.91
C ARG A 165 -7.51 -25.98 15.44
N LYS A 166 -8.63 -26.20 14.75
CA LYS A 166 -8.63 -26.28 13.30
C LYS A 166 -8.33 -24.91 12.71
N ILE A 167 -7.91 -24.90 11.45
CA ILE A 167 -7.46 -23.70 10.77
C ILE A 167 -8.57 -23.19 9.87
N ARG A 168 -8.95 -21.92 10.05
CA ARG A 168 -9.74 -21.16 9.08
C ARG A 168 -9.17 -19.76 8.89
N LYS A 169 -8.84 -19.06 9.97
CA LYS A 169 -8.29 -17.71 9.97
C LYS A 169 -6.76 -17.78 9.99
N VAL A 170 -6.14 -17.19 8.97
CA VAL A 170 -4.71 -17.30 8.72
C VAL A 170 -4.07 -15.92 8.70
N ALA A 171 -3.00 -15.77 9.47
CA ALA A 171 -2.04 -14.69 9.28
C ALA A 171 -0.90 -15.20 8.40
N LEU A 172 -0.41 -14.36 7.48
CA LEU A 172 0.72 -14.69 6.61
C LEU A 172 1.65 -13.47 6.49
N CYS A 173 2.93 -13.67 6.76
CA CYS A 173 3.98 -12.72 6.41
C CYS A 173 5.14 -13.49 5.79
N THR A 174 5.46 -13.26 4.52
CA THR A 174 6.64 -13.86 3.91
C THR A 174 7.92 -13.27 4.52
N GLY A 175 9.04 -13.95 4.32
CA GLY A 175 10.33 -13.56 4.89
C GLY A 175 10.33 -13.65 6.42
N SER A 176 10.93 -12.66 7.08
CA SER A 176 11.05 -12.63 8.54
C SER A 176 9.91 -11.86 9.20
N GLY A 177 8.90 -12.57 9.69
CA GLY A 177 7.71 -11.97 10.30
C GLY A 177 7.62 -12.12 11.83
N GLY A 178 8.71 -12.51 12.51
CA GLY A 178 8.71 -12.75 13.95
C GLY A 178 8.28 -11.54 14.80
N SER A 179 8.57 -10.33 14.34
CA SER A 179 8.22 -9.07 15.02
C SER A 179 6.71 -8.74 14.99
N LEU A 180 5.94 -9.38 14.11
CA LEU A 180 4.50 -9.16 13.99
C LEU A 180 3.67 -10.02 14.96
N LEU A 181 4.32 -10.93 15.69
CA LEU A 181 3.66 -11.92 16.54
C LEU A 181 2.73 -11.28 17.58
N GLU A 182 3.15 -10.18 18.21
CA GLU A 182 2.34 -9.44 19.18
C GLU A 182 1.16 -8.69 18.52
N GLN A 183 1.32 -8.23 17.27
CA GLN A 183 0.23 -7.57 16.53
C GLN A 183 -0.85 -8.56 16.09
N ILE A 184 -0.46 -9.82 15.88
CA ILE A 184 -1.35 -10.92 15.51
C ILE A 184 -2.18 -11.39 16.69
N ASN A 185 -1.66 -11.33 17.92
CA ASN A 185 -2.38 -11.79 19.12
C ASN A 185 -3.72 -11.06 19.35
N ASN A 186 -3.84 -9.82 18.87
CA ASN A 186 -5.09 -9.05 18.93
C ASN A 186 -6.12 -9.49 17.87
N LYS A 187 -5.76 -10.42 16.99
CA LYS A 187 -6.61 -10.98 15.94
C LYS A 187 -6.85 -12.45 16.30
N ASP A 188 -8.09 -12.89 16.19
CA ASP A 188 -8.47 -14.30 16.36
C ASP A 188 -7.91 -15.13 15.20
N VAL A 189 -6.62 -15.49 15.29
CA VAL A 189 -5.86 -16.20 14.25
C VAL A 189 -5.60 -17.63 14.68
N ASP A 190 -5.89 -18.58 13.80
CA ASP A 190 -5.69 -20.01 14.08
C ASP A 190 -4.26 -20.46 13.76
N LEU A 191 -3.69 -19.91 12.69
CA LEU A 191 -2.33 -20.18 12.22
C LEU A 191 -1.66 -18.91 11.70
N TYR A 192 -0.43 -18.67 12.15
CA TYR A 192 0.47 -17.69 11.55
C TYR A 192 1.54 -18.37 10.69
N ILE A 193 1.63 -18.01 9.42
CA ILE A 193 2.64 -18.51 8.49
C ILE A 193 3.71 -17.43 8.28
N THR A 194 4.96 -17.75 8.56
CA THR A 194 6.09 -16.85 8.31
C THR A 194 7.42 -17.61 8.22
N GLY A 195 8.55 -16.91 8.11
CA GLY A 195 9.89 -17.48 8.19
C GLY A 195 10.75 -16.83 9.26
N ASP A 196 11.98 -17.34 9.38
CA ASP A 196 13.03 -16.87 10.28
C ASP A 196 12.61 -16.80 11.76
N ILE A 197 11.81 -17.76 12.22
CA ILE A 197 11.42 -17.82 13.63
C ILE A 197 12.61 -18.30 14.49
N ALA A 198 13.11 -17.39 15.33
CA ALA A 198 14.09 -17.69 16.36
C ALA A 198 13.47 -18.48 17.52
N TYR A 199 14.32 -19.15 18.30
CA TYR A 199 13.88 -20.02 19.41
C TYR A 199 12.99 -19.28 20.44
N HIS A 200 13.38 -18.10 20.89
CA HIS A 200 12.58 -17.33 21.85
C HIS A 200 11.26 -16.84 21.26
N THR A 201 11.21 -16.53 19.96
CA THR A 201 9.98 -16.20 19.26
C THR A 201 9.04 -17.41 19.17
N ALA A 202 9.57 -18.61 18.94
CA ALA A 202 8.80 -19.85 18.98
C ALA A 202 8.25 -20.16 20.38
N LEU A 203 9.06 -19.96 21.43
CA LEU A 203 8.59 -20.10 22.82
C LEU A 203 7.48 -19.11 23.13
N ARG A 204 7.65 -17.86 22.71
CA ARG A 204 6.64 -16.81 22.86
C ARG A 204 5.34 -17.15 22.15
N ALA A 205 5.40 -17.71 20.94
CA ALA A 205 4.23 -18.18 20.21
C ALA A 205 3.44 -19.23 21.03
N LYS A 206 4.15 -20.15 21.69
CA LYS A 206 3.53 -21.14 22.59
C LYS A 206 2.87 -20.51 23.79
N GLU A 207 3.51 -19.55 24.44
CA GLU A 207 2.93 -18.81 25.58
C GLU A 207 1.64 -18.07 25.21
N LEU A 208 1.58 -17.49 24.01
CA LEU A 208 0.39 -16.83 23.48
C LEU A 208 -0.69 -17.82 23.00
N GLY A 209 -0.39 -19.12 22.97
CA GLY A 209 -1.31 -20.11 22.41
C GLY A 209 -1.47 -20.00 20.89
N LEU A 210 -0.61 -19.26 20.18
CA LEU A 210 -0.68 -19.07 18.73
C LEU A 210 0.09 -20.18 18.02
N ASN A 211 -0.56 -20.88 17.08
CA ASN A 211 0.16 -21.80 16.22
C ASN A 211 0.94 -21.02 15.15
N VAL A 212 2.19 -21.42 14.90
CA VAL A 212 3.04 -20.81 13.89
C VAL A 212 3.60 -21.88 12.97
N LEU A 213 3.43 -21.70 11.66
CA LEU A 213 4.10 -22.49 10.64
C LEU A 213 5.29 -21.68 10.12
N ASP A 214 6.47 -22.08 10.55
CA ASP A 214 7.73 -21.47 10.17
C ASP A 214 8.31 -22.17 8.93
N ILE A 215 8.50 -21.38 7.88
CA ILE A 215 8.90 -21.79 6.54
C ILE A 215 10.07 -20.91 6.14
N GLU A 216 11.16 -21.51 5.66
CA GLU A 216 12.36 -20.79 5.25
C GLU A 216 12.07 -19.52 4.44
N HIS A 217 12.80 -18.44 4.76
CA HIS A 217 12.64 -17.12 4.13
C HIS A 217 12.57 -17.23 2.61
N PHE A 218 13.55 -17.91 2.02
CA PHE A 218 13.64 -18.15 0.58
C PHE A 218 12.39 -18.85 0.03
N ASP A 219 11.87 -19.87 0.72
CA ASP A 219 10.73 -20.64 0.24
C ASP A 219 9.42 -19.84 0.24
N THR A 220 9.31 -18.85 1.12
CA THR A 220 8.16 -17.92 1.13
C THR A 220 8.29 -16.79 0.09
N GLU A 221 9.52 -16.38 -0.28
CA GLU A 221 9.74 -15.19 -1.12
C GLU A 221 10.20 -15.46 -2.56
N LYS A 222 10.66 -16.68 -2.89
CA LYS A 222 11.13 -17.02 -4.26
C LYS A 222 10.10 -16.75 -5.37
N PHE A 223 8.83 -16.64 -5.01
CA PHE A 223 7.74 -16.30 -5.91
C PHE A 223 7.69 -14.82 -6.31
N PHE A 224 8.43 -13.94 -5.62
CA PHE A 224 8.47 -12.51 -5.90
C PHE A 224 8.91 -12.22 -7.34
N VAL A 225 9.88 -12.96 -7.87
CA VAL A 225 10.35 -12.77 -9.26
C VAL A 225 9.23 -13.03 -10.27
N GLU A 226 8.44 -14.09 -10.10
CA GLU A 226 7.31 -14.37 -10.99
C GLU A 226 6.20 -13.34 -10.80
N ALA A 227 5.86 -13.03 -9.55
CA ALA A 227 4.83 -12.06 -9.21
C ALA A 227 5.13 -10.67 -9.81
N LEU A 228 6.36 -10.19 -9.66
CA LEU A 228 6.80 -8.90 -10.21
C LEU A 228 6.82 -8.92 -11.73
N TYR A 229 7.31 -10.00 -12.34
CA TYR A 229 7.34 -10.15 -13.79
C TYR A 229 5.93 -10.01 -14.40
N GLU A 230 4.93 -10.69 -13.83
CA GLU A 230 3.54 -10.55 -14.28
C GLU A 230 3.00 -9.12 -14.10
N GLN A 231 3.36 -8.43 -13.00
CA GLN A 231 2.93 -7.06 -12.77
C GLN A 231 3.57 -6.07 -13.76
N LEU A 232 4.85 -6.25 -14.09
CA LEU A 232 5.54 -5.40 -15.06
C LEU A 232 4.95 -5.55 -16.47
N ILE A 233 4.56 -6.77 -16.86
CA ILE A 233 3.85 -6.99 -18.13
C ILE A 233 2.51 -6.28 -18.13
N LYS A 234 1.73 -6.41 -17.04
CA LYS A 234 0.43 -5.74 -16.89
C LYS A 234 0.56 -4.22 -16.90
N PHE A 235 1.67 -3.70 -16.38
CA PHE A 235 2.00 -2.28 -16.42
C PHE A 235 2.35 -1.78 -17.83
N GLY A 236 2.62 -2.69 -18.78
CA GLY A 236 2.93 -2.37 -20.17
C GLY A 236 4.41 -2.41 -20.51
N ILE A 237 5.26 -2.94 -19.62
CA ILE A 237 6.67 -3.15 -19.96
C ILE A 237 6.78 -4.28 -20.99
N PRO A 238 7.44 -4.05 -22.15
CA PRO A 238 7.58 -5.07 -23.18
C PRO A 238 8.30 -6.33 -22.69
N GLN A 239 7.75 -7.51 -23.00
CA GLN A 239 8.32 -8.79 -22.54
C GLN A 239 9.74 -9.03 -23.05
N ASN A 240 10.10 -8.52 -24.22
CA ASN A 240 11.41 -8.71 -24.84
C ASN A 240 12.56 -8.04 -24.07
N ILE A 241 12.27 -7.09 -23.17
CA ILE A 241 13.27 -6.44 -22.32
C ILE A 241 13.21 -6.92 -20.86
N LEU A 242 12.25 -7.78 -20.51
CA LEU A 242 12.10 -8.34 -19.17
C LEU A 242 12.83 -9.68 -19.06
N ILE A 243 13.84 -9.75 -18.19
CA ILE A 243 14.63 -10.96 -17.97
C ILE A 243 14.41 -11.44 -16.54
N LYS A 244 13.89 -12.66 -16.37
CA LYS A 244 13.79 -13.32 -15.06
C LYS A 244 15.14 -13.88 -14.65
N SER A 245 15.46 -13.78 -13.35
CA SER A 245 16.61 -14.50 -12.81
C SER A 245 16.42 -16.01 -13.00
N LYS A 246 17.45 -16.68 -13.52
CA LYS A 246 17.49 -18.14 -13.68
C LYS A 246 18.14 -18.85 -12.50
N LYS A 247 18.77 -18.11 -11.60
CA LYS A 247 19.46 -18.63 -10.42
C LYS A 247 18.82 -18.03 -9.18
N MET A 248 18.00 -18.84 -8.50
CA MET A 248 17.39 -18.52 -7.21
C MET A 248 17.57 -19.74 -6.34
N GLU A 249 18.40 -19.63 -5.31
CA GLU A 249 18.70 -20.72 -4.39
C GLU A 249 18.71 -20.20 -2.96
N SER A 250 18.28 -21.04 -2.02
CA SER A 250 18.46 -20.75 -0.59
C SER A 250 19.95 -20.75 -0.26
N PRO A 251 20.44 -19.83 0.59
CA PRO A 251 21.81 -19.91 1.10
C PRO A 251 22.01 -21.12 2.03
N PHE A 252 20.93 -21.77 2.48
CA PHE A 252 20.97 -22.93 3.35
C PHE A 252 20.88 -24.24 2.55
N GLN A 253 21.83 -25.13 2.84
CA GLN A 253 21.75 -26.54 2.49
C GLN A 253 21.19 -27.32 3.69
N ILE A 254 20.19 -28.14 3.44
CA ILE A 254 19.66 -29.08 4.44
C ILE A 254 20.48 -30.34 4.32
N LEU A 255 21.01 -30.81 5.44
CA LEU A 255 21.82 -32.02 5.55
C LEU A 255 20.96 -33.20 6.00
#